data_AF-K9RUA7-F1
#
_entry.id   AF-K9RUA7-F1
#
_cell.length_a   1.000
_cell.length_b   1.000
_cell.length_c   1.000
_cell.angle_alpha   90.00
_cell.angle_beta   90.00
_cell.angle_gamma   90.00
#
_symmetry.space_group_name_H-M   'P 1'
#
loop_
_entity.id
_entity.type
_entity.pdbx_description
1 polymer ?
#
loop_
_entity_poly.entity_id
_entity_poly.type
_entity_poly.pdbx_seq_one_letter_code
_entity_poly.pdbx_strand_id
1 'polypeptide(L)'
;MIENCSFCINYARSYYLVRAIHSSGRNKTPCSDFKTSLQKELWQPEGAAYYDGELIYQPPELSYEERLERLEWHPQFTGRCPNCEMPITQTEPARIHWDCEHCGWKNDSL
;
A
#
# COMPACT_ATOMS: atom_id res chain seq x y z
N MET A 1 23.16 -23.81 -25.17
CA MET A 1 23.24 -23.28 -23.79
C MET A 1 21.99 -22.43 -23.61
N ILE A 2 21.11 -22.69 -22.64
CA ILE A 2 19.91 -21.85 -22.45
C ILE A 2 20.36 -20.60 -21.71
N GLU A 3 20.73 -19.56 -22.46
CA GLU A 3 21.05 -18.26 -21.92
C GLU A 3 19.79 -17.70 -21.27
N ASN A 4 19.90 -17.21 -20.03
CA ASN A 4 18.83 -16.58 -19.23
C ASN A 4 18.00 -17.47 -18.28
N CYS A 5 18.40 -18.71 -17.94
CA CYS A 5 17.73 -19.50 -16.88
C CYS A 5 17.74 -18.83 -15.49
N SER A 6 18.70 -17.93 -15.23
CA SER A 6 18.79 -17.16 -13.97
C SER A 6 17.62 -16.19 -13.75
N PHE A 7 16.84 -15.91 -14.79
CA PHE A 7 15.69 -15.01 -14.75
C PHE A 7 14.35 -15.77 -14.67
N CYS A 8 14.39 -17.09 -14.47
CA CYS A 8 13.18 -17.89 -14.27
C CYS A 8 12.68 -17.77 -12.83
N ILE A 9 11.35 -17.63 -12.64
CA ILE A 9 10.72 -17.60 -11.31
C ILE A 9 11.06 -18.87 -10.51
N ASN A 10 11.10 -20.02 -11.20
CA ASN A 10 11.44 -21.32 -10.61
C ASN A 10 12.96 -21.59 -10.57
N TYR A 11 13.81 -20.57 -10.68
CA TYR A 11 15.25 -20.74 -10.59
C TYR A 11 15.67 -21.05 -9.14
N ALA A 12 15.60 -22.32 -8.77
CA ALA A 12 16.07 -22.85 -7.49
C ALA A 12 17.61 -22.93 -7.39
N ARG A 13 18.33 -21.98 -8.00
CA ARG A 13 19.81 -21.98 -8.16
C ARG A 13 20.39 -23.27 -8.75
N SER A 14 19.54 -24.05 -9.43
CA SER A 14 19.92 -25.31 -10.08
C SER A 14 19.42 -25.29 -11.51
N TYR A 15 20.37 -25.29 -12.44
CA TYR A 15 20.09 -25.37 -13.86
C TYR A 15 19.29 -26.63 -14.23
N TYR A 16 19.57 -27.75 -13.55
CA TYR A 16 18.90 -29.03 -13.82
C TYR A 16 17.41 -29.00 -13.48
N LEU A 17 17.03 -28.33 -12.39
CA LEU A 17 15.63 -28.21 -11.98
C LEU A 17 14.83 -27.34 -12.96
N VAL A 18 15.40 -26.23 -13.43
CA VAL A 18 14.75 -25.39 -14.45
C VAL A 18 14.61 -26.15 -15.77
N ARG A 19 15.61 -26.95 -16.15
CA ARG A 19 15.58 -27.73 -17.39
C ARG A 19 14.57 -28.89 -17.35
N ALA A 20 14.23 -29.42 -16.18
CA ALA A 20 13.16 -30.42 -16.06
C ALA A 20 11.80 -29.84 -16.48
N ILE A 21 11.57 -28.55 -16.21
CA ILE A 21 10.34 -27.83 -16.56
C ILE A 21 10.45 -27.23 -17.97
N HIS A 22 11.61 -26.67 -18.31
CA HIS A 22 11.90 -26.03 -19.59
C HIS A 22 13.07 -26.71 -20.31
N SER A 23 12.82 -27.91 -20.83
CA SER A 23 13.84 -28.75 -21.48
C SER A 23 14.58 -28.07 -22.64
N SER A 24 13.87 -27.19 -23.35
CA SER A 24 14.34 -26.49 -24.56
C SER A 24 14.52 -24.98 -24.34
N GLY A 25 14.44 -24.50 -23.10
CA GLY A 25 14.50 -23.08 -22.78
C GLY A 25 13.21 -22.33 -23.08
N ARG A 26 13.31 -21.01 -23.26
CA ARG A 26 12.17 -20.13 -23.53
C ARG A 26 11.54 -20.48 -24.88
N ASN A 27 10.40 -21.16 -24.85
CA ASN A 27 9.67 -21.57 -26.05
C ASN A 27 8.72 -20.48 -26.60
N LYS A 28 8.40 -19.45 -25.81
CA LYS A 28 7.48 -18.36 -26.17
C LYS A 28 7.91 -16.98 -25.64
N THR A 29 7.59 -15.93 -26.39
CA THR A 29 7.72 -14.51 -26.00
C THR A 29 6.33 -13.87 -26.01
N PRO A 30 5.77 -13.43 -24.86
CA PRO A 30 6.30 -13.52 -23.50
C PRO A 30 6.29 -14.96 -22.93
N CYS A 31 7.19 -15.26 -21.99
CA CYS A 31 7.20 -16.54 -21.25
C CYS A 31 6.72 -16.23 -19.83
N SER A 32 5.74 -16.98 -19.33
CA SER A 32 5.14 -16.80 -18.00
C SER A 32 6.18 -16.91 -16.88
N ASP A 33 7.13 -17.83 -17.06
CA ASP A 33 8.13 -18.14 -16.05
C ASP A 33 9.36 -17.23 -16.16
N PHE A 34 9.46 -16.40 -17.20
CA PHE A 34 10.59 -15.53 -17.47
C PHE A 34 10.32 -14.10 -16.98
N LYS A 35 10.94 -13.71 -15.87
CA LYS A 35 10.88 -12.33 -15.36
C LYS A 35 12.13 -11.56 -15.81
N THR A 36 11.98 -10.73 -16.85
CA THR A 36 13.06 -9.88 -17.40
C THR A 36 13.53 -8.82 -16.39
N SER A 37 12.65 -8.41 -15.49
CA SER A 37 13.02 -7.64 -14.33
C SER A 37 13.06 -8.61 -13.15
N LEU A 38 14.20 -8.71 -12.46
CA LEU A 38 14.10 -8.70 -11.00
C LEU A 38 13.05 -7.64 -10.73
N GLN A 39 11.92 -7.99 -10.11
CA GLN A 39 11.21 -6.96 -9.37
C GLN A 39 12.33 -6.37 -8.53
N LYS A 40 12.81 -5.17 -8.93
CA LYS A 40 13.88 -4.47 -8.25
C LYS A 40 13.50 -4.67 -6.81
N GLU A 41 14.38 -5.23 -6.00
CA GLU A 41 14.28 -4.99 -4.58
C GLU A 41 14.35 -3.47 -4.49
N LEU A 42 13.19 -2.82 -4.57
CA LEU A 42 13.05 -1.38 -4.50
C LEU A 42 13.38 -1.16 -3.05
N TRP A 43 14.66 -0.90 -2.82
CA TRP A 43 15.11 -0.43 -1.54
C TRP A 43 14.17 0.72 -1.17
N GLN A 44 13.52 0.58 -0.03
CA GLN A 44 12.70 1.61 0.55
C GLN A 44 13.15 1.78 2.00
N PRO A 45 13.24 3.02 2.51
CA PRO A 45 13.51 3.25 3.91
C PRO A 45 12.37 2.69 4.76
N GLU A 46 12.67 2.34 6.02
CA GLU A 46 11.67 1.90 6.98
C GLU A 46 10.58 2.97 7.13
N GLY A 47 9.32 2.55 7.08
CA GLY A 47 8.18 3.47 7.14
C GLY A 47 7.88 4.22 5.83
N ALA A 48 8.50 3.88 4.70
CA ALA A 48 8.17 4.47 3.40
C ALA A 48 7.72 3.40 2.38
N ALA A 49 6.95 3.82 1.39
CA ALA A 49 6.56 2.99 0.25
C ALA A 49 6.44 3.82 -1.03
N TYR A 50 6.59 3.15 -2.17
CA TYR A 50 6.37 3.77 -3.47
C TYR A 50 4.90 3.71 -3.87
N TYR A 51 4.28 4.86 -4.13
CA TYR A 51 2.95 5.00 -4.70
C TYR A 51 3.05 5.80 -6.01
N ASP A 52 2.57 5.23 -7.11
CA ASP A 52 2.72 5.80 -8.46
C ASP A 52 4.17 6.19 -8.83
N GLY A 53 5.14 5.45 -8.30
CA GLY A 53 6.57 5.73 -8.50
C GLY A 53 7.17 6.81 -7.59
N GLU A 54 6.37 7.47 -6.77
CA GLU A 54 6.81 8.44 -5.77
C GLU A 54 7.02 7.80 -4.40
N LEU A 55 8.08 8.17 -3.70
CA LEU A 55 8.35 7.68 -2.34
C LEU A 55 7.54 8.49 -1.33
N ILE A 56 6.62 7.82 -0.62
CA ILE A 56 5.77 8.42 0.41
C ILE A 56 6.09 7.78 1.76
N TYR A 57 6.31 8.61 2.78
CA TYR A 57 6.39 8.15 4.17
C TYR A 57 4.99 7.80 4.66
N GLN A 58 4.83 6.57 5.10
CA GLN A 58 3.60 6.12 5.73
C GLN A 58 3.52 6.67 7.14
N PRO A 59 2.32 7.07 7.60
CA PRO A 59 2.08 7.29 9.01
C PRO A 59 2.48 6.03 9.80
N PRO A 60 2.95 6.18 11.06
CA PRO A 60 3.26 5.03 11.90
C PRO A 60 2.05 4.10 12.01
N GLU A 61 2.30 2.80 12.05
CA GLU A 61 1.24 1.84 12.29
C GLU A 61 0.67 2.07 13.69
N LEU A 62 -0.59 2.51 13.74
CA LEU A 62 -1.36 2.55 14.98
C LEU A 62 -1.63 1.12 15.46
N SER A 63 -1.69 0.93 16.78
CA SER A 63 -2.24 -0.29 17.37
C SER A 63 -3.71 -0.46 16.95
N TYR A 64 -4.25 -1.67 17.11
CA TYR A 64 -5.64 -1.94 16.78
C TYR A 64 -6.61 -1.05 17.58
N GLU A 65 -6.33 -0.84 18.87
CA GLU A 65 -7.16 -0.02 19.77
C GLU A 65 -7.16 1.45 19.35
N GLU A 66 -5.98 2.01 19.02
CA GLU A 66 -5.89 3.40 18.52
C GLU A 66 -6.59 3.59 17.17
N ARG A 67 -6.56 2.57 16.29
CA ARG A 67 -7.30 2.60 15.02
C ARG A 67 -8.81 2.63 15.30
N LEU A 68 -9.28 1.79 16.20
CA LEU A 68 -10.70 1.75 16.59
C LEU A 68 -11.15 3.07 17.20
N GLU A 69 -10.39 3.61 18.15
CA GLU A 69 -10.70 4.90 18.78
C GLU A 69 -10.84 6.01 17.73
N ARG A 70 -9.94 6.06 16.74
CA ARG A 70 -10.03 7.03 15.65
C ARG A 70 -11.31 6.88 14.82
N LEU A 71 -11.70 5.65 14.48
CA LEU A 71 -12.91 5.37 13.71
C LEU A 71 -14.19 5.71 14.49
N GLU A 72 -14.15 5.57 15.81
CA GLU A 72 -15.30 5.81 16.71
C GLU A 72 -15.41 7.27 17.18
N TRP A 73 -14.32 8.03 17.10
CA TRP A 73 -14.27 9.40 17.64
C TRP A 73 -14.28 10.48 16.57
N HIS A 74 -13.59 10.29 15.44
CA HIS A 74 -13.34 11.40 14.51
C HIS A 74 -14.54 11.68 13.58
N PRO A 75 -14.96 12.96 13.42
CA PRO A 75 -16.09 13.34 12.57
C PRO A 75 -16.04 12.84 11.13
N GLN A 76 -14.85 12.62 10.57
CA GLN A 76 -14.67 12.05 9.23
C GLN A 76 -15.34 10.67 9.08
N PHE A 77 -15.37 9.89 10.15
CA PHE A 77 -15.92 8.54 10.16
C PHE A 77 -17.31 8.50 10.79
N THR A 78 -17.52 9.27 11.87
CA THR A 78 -18.77 9.24 12.64
C THR A 78 -19.85 10.19 12.10
N GLY A 79 -19.46 11.24 11.37
CA GLY A 79 -20.34 12.33 10.96
C GLY A 79 -20.87 13.16 12.14
N ARG A 80 -20.26 13.09 13.33
CA ARG A 80 -20.70 13.78 14.55
C ARG A 80 -19.54 14.46 15.24
N CYS A 81 -19.80 15.59 15.91
CA CYS A 81 -18.80 16.25 16.74
C CYS A 81 -18.46 15.41 17.98
N PRO A 82 -17.19 15.15 18.29
CA PRO A 82 -16.80 14.37 19.47
C PRO A 82 -17.14 15.04 20.80
N ASN A 83 -17.34 16.37 20.81
CA ASN A 83 -17.59 17.13 22.04
C ASN A 83 -19.09 17.35 22.32
N CYS A 84 -19.90 17.62 21.31
CA CYS A 84 -21.32 17.95 21.49
C CYS A 84 -22.28 17.05 20.72
N GLU A 85 -21.77 16.02 20.03
CA GLU A 85 -22.51 15.00 19.27
C GLU A 85 -23.41 15.51 18.13
N MET A 86 -23.43 16.82 17.90
CA MET A 86 -24.17 17.42 16.82
C MET A 86 -23.65 16.90 15.47
N PRO A 87 -24.57 16.60 14.53
CA PRO A 87 -24.20 16.08 13.23
C PRO A 87 -23.34 17.10 12.49
N ILE A 88 -22.31 16.60 11.81
CA ILE A 88 -21.52 17.40 10.89
C ILE A 88 -21.72 16.87 9.47
N THR A 89 -22.41 17.68 8.66
CA THR A 89 -22.81 17.33 7.31
C THR A 89 -21.59 17.14 6.41
N GLN A 90 -21.56 16.04 5.66
CA GLN A 90 -20.57 15.84 4.60
C GLN A 90 -20.89 16.75 3.41
N THR A 91 -19.86 17.27 2.76
CA THR A 91 -19.97 18.14 1.59
C THR A 91 -19.40 17.47 0.35
N GLU A 92 -19.86 17.92 -0.81
CA GLU A 92 -19.25 17.62 -2.11
C GLU A 92 -18.73 18.93 -2.73
N PRO A 93 -17.42 19.09 -2.95
CA PRO A 93 -16.34 18.13 -2.68
C PRO A 93 -16.11 17.88 -1.17
N ALA A 94 -15.42 16.79 -0.87
CA ALA A 94 -15.10 16.40 0.49
C ALA A 94 -14.45 17.54 1.27
N ARG A 95 -14.97 17.82 2.47
CA ARG A 95 -14.46 18.87 3.35
C ARG A 95 -13.05 18.53 3.85
N ILE A 96 -12.23 19.57 3.92
CA ILE A 96 -10.85 19.49 4.42
C ILE A 96 -10.82 19.73 5.94
N HIS A 97 -11.64 20.65 6.44
CA HIS A 97 -11.70 21.03 7.86
C HIS A 97 -12.90 20.39 8.53
N TRP A 98 -12.70 19.78 9.71
CA TRP A 98 -13.73 19.05 10.45
C TRP A 98 -14.33 19.81 11.64
N ASP A 99 -14.23 21.13 11.66
CA ASP A 99 -14.67 21.98 12.77
C ASP A 99 -16.18 21.89 13.03
N CYS A 100 -16.55 22.08 14.31
CA CYS A 100 -17.93 22.06 14.77
C CYS A 100 -18.47 23.48 14.99
N GLU A 101 -19.51 23.83 14.25
CA GLU A 101 -20.18 25.14 14.34
C GLU A 101 -21.00 25.31 15.63
N HIS A 102 -21.34 24.22 16.31
CA HIS A 102 -22.22 24.26 17.49
C HIS A 102 -21.48 24.51 18.80
N CYS A 103 -20.32 23.87 19.00
CA CYS A 103 -19.55 23.98 20.25
C CYS A 103 -18.14 24.56 20.07
N GLY A 104 -17.75 24.89 18.83
CA GLY A 104 -16.44 25.48 18.53
C GLY A 104 -15.26 24.50 18.61
N TRP A 105 -15.51 23.19 18.70
CA TRP A 105 -14.47 22.18 18.59
C TRP A 105 -13.78 22.27 17.22
N LYS A 106 -12.45 22.19 17.19
CA LYS A 106 -11.64 22.28 15.98
C LYS A 106 -10.76 21.06 15.82
N ASN A 107 -10.64 20.59 14.58
CA ASN A 107 -9.72 19.51 14.26
C ASN A 107 -8.32 20.08 13.98
N ASP A 108 -7.65 20.59 15.02
CA ASP A 108 -6.34 21.24 14.92
C ASP A 108 -5.16 20.23 14.96
N SER A 109 -5.44 18.92 14.82
CA SER A 109 -4.40 17.89 14.77
C SER A 109 -3.96 17.64 13.32
N LEU A 110 -2.84 18.26 12.95
CA LEU A 110 -1.99 17.87 11.82
C LEU A 110 -0.92 16.89 12.28
#